data_AF-H1VZH1-F1
#
_entry.id   AF-H1VZH1-F1
#
_cell.length_a   1.000
_cell.length_b   1.000
_cell.length_c   1.000
_cell.angle_alpha   90.00
_cell.angle_beta   90.00
_cell.angle_gamma   90.00
#
_symmetry.space_group_name_H-M   'P 1'
#
loop_
_entity.id
_entity.type
_entity.pdbx_description
1 polymer ?
#
loop_
_entity_poly.entity_id
_entity_poly.type
_entity_poly.pdbx_seq_one_letter_code
_entity_poly.pdbx_strand_id
1 'polypeptide(L)'
;MGPQDTWKVRHLDDEPLYCEAPHDEADVLYAGSDDEYYDSPDARKLRIEQAAIRFLQGHTPVLLTTVLRGASGIRSRTLTSSDARTHNRP
;
A
#
# COMPACT_ATOMS: atom_id res chain seq x y z
N MET A 1 15.31 23.68 9.27
CA MET A 1 14.89 22.64 8.31
C MET A 1 14.27 21.52 9.12
N GLY A 2 12.96 21.31 8.98
CA GLY A 2 12.29 20.17 9.65
C GLY A 2 12.63 18.85 8.94
N PRO A 3 12.44 17.69 9.57
CA PRO A 3 12.76 16.36 9.04
C PRO A 3 11.73 15.89 8.00
N GLN A 4 11.22 16.80 7.18
CA GLN A 4 10.24 16.49 6.16
C GLN A 4 11.03 16.08 4.91
N ASP A 5 10.85 14.84 4.44
CA ASP A 5 11.25 14.34 3.11
C ASP A 5 12.60 13.60 2.96
N THR A 6 13.22 13.10 4.02
CA THR A 6 14.48 12.32 3.90
C THR A 6 14.36 11.02 3.10
N TRP A 7 13.14 10.53 2.86
CA TRP A 7 12.87 9.29 2.14
C TRP A 7 12.58 9.49 0.64
N LYS A 8 12.45 10.74 0.16
CA LYS A 8 12.19 11.05 -1.26
C LYS A 8 13.45 10.85 -2.09
N VAL A 9 13.66 9.63 -2.57
CA VAL A 9 14.74 9.29 -3.49
C VAL A 9 14.22 9.44 -4.92
N ARG A 10 14.89 10.26 -5.75
CA ARG A 10 14.42 10.54 -7.13
C ARG A 10 14.76 9.42 -8.12
N HIS A 11 15.73 8.57 -7.79
CA HIS A 11 16.17 7.45 -8.61
C HIS A 11 16.83 6.40 -7.71
N LEU A 12 16.30 5.18 -7.71
CA LEU A 12 17.09 3.99 -7.41
C LEU A 12 17.88 3.65 -8.69
N ASP A 13 18.99 2.93 -8.57
CA ASP A 13 19.74 2.41 -9.72
C ASP A 13 18.86 1.48 -10.58
N ASP A 14 19.41 0.89 -11.64
CA ASP A 14 18.66 0.01 -12.58
C ASP A 14 18.19 -1.34 -11.97
N GLU A 15 18.23 -1.49 -10.65
CA GLU A 15 17.74 -2.68 -9.96
C GLU A 15 16.21 -2.66 -9.79
N PRO A 16 15.54 -3.83 -9.95
CA PRO A 16 14.11 -3.93 -9.70
C PRO A 16 13.79 -3.61 -8.24
N LEU A 17 12.73 -2.82 -8.02
CA LEU A 17 12.27 -2.49 -6.67
C LEU A 17 11.52 -3.67 -6.03
N TYR A 18 10.97 -4.55 -6.85
CA TYR A 18 10.18 -5.68 -6.38
C TYR A 18 11.04 -6.86 -5.96
N CYS A 19 10.68 -7.48 -4.83
CA CYS A 19 11.17 -8.80 -4.43
C CYS A 19 10.00 -9.68 -3.96
N GLU A 20 10.09 -10.98 -4.23
CA GLU A 20 9.11 -11.93 -3.69
C GLU A 20 9.35 -12.11 -2.18
N ALA A 21 8.26 -12.18 -1.42
CA ALA A 21 8.35 -12.47 0.01
C ALA A 21 8.76 -13.94 0.21
N PRO A 22 9.79 -14.22 1.03
CA PRO A 22 10.14 -15.59 1.36
C PRO A 22 8.98 -16.24 2.12
N HIS A 23 8.57 -17.43 1.71
CA HIS A 23 7.51 -18.22 2.33
C HIS A 23 7.80 -19.71 2.18
N ASP A 24 7.22 -20.52 3.07
CA ASP A 24 7.20 -21.97 2.94
C ASP A 24 6.02 -22.37 2.05
N GLU A 25 6.24 -23.27 1.08
CA GLU A 25 5.18 -23.81 0.24
C GLU A 25 4.12 -24.56 1.06
N ALA A 26 4.51 -25.12 2.21
CA ALA A 26 3.59 -25.77 3.14
C ALA A 26 2.57 -24.81 3.78
N ASP A 27 2.90 -23.51 3.85
CA ASP A 27 2.02 -22.48 4.40
C ASP A 27 1.07 -21.87 3.34
N VAL A 28 1.21 -22.27 2.07
CA VAL A 28 0.37 -21.75 0.97
C VAL A 28 -0.99 -22.44 0.98
N LEU A 29 -1.99 -21.76 1.54
CA LEU A 29 -3.38 -22.25 1.57
C LEU A 29 -4.03 -22.27 0.19
N TYR A 30 -3.67 -21.31 -0.67
CA TYR A 30 -4.22 -21.20 -2.02
C TYR A 30 -3.21 -20.54 -2.97
N ALA A 31 -2.65 -21.32 -3.89
CA ALA A 31 -1.63 -20.84 -4.82
C ALA A 31 -2.22 -19.92 -5.90
N GLY A 32 -1.53 -18.82 -6.19
CA GLY A 32 -1.96 -17.85 -7.21
C GLY A 32 -3.05 -16.89 -6.76
N SER A 33 -3.43 -16.88 -5.48
CA SER A 33 -4.41 -15.93 -4.93
C SER A 33 -4.06 -14.47 -5.23
N ASP A 34 -2.77 -14.15 -5.18
CA ASP A 34 -2.26 -12.80 -5.40
C ASP A 34 -2.38 -12.36 -6.87
N ASP A 35 -2.48 -13.33 -7.79
CA ASP A 35 -2.48 -13.11 -9.23
C ASP A 35 -3.88 -13.10 -9.85
N GLU A 36 -4.93 -13.42 -9.09
CA GLU A 36 -6.32 -13.55 -9.58
C GLU A 36 -6.84 -12.32 -10.35
N TYR A 37 -6.37 -11.13 -9.98
CA TYR A 37 -6.80 -9.85 -10.55
C TYR A 37 -5.88 -9.33 -11.66
N TYR A 38 -4.86 -10.11 -12.03
CA TYR A 38 -3.83 -9.70 -12.97
C TYR A 38 -3.75 -10.69 -14.14
N ASP A 39 -3.36 -10.18 -15.30
CA ASP A 39 -3.21 -11.02 -16.50
C ASP A 39 -2.07 -12.04 -16.35
N SER A 40 -1.07 -11.73 -15.51
CA SER A 40 0.06 -12.59 -15.19
C SER A 40 0.76 -12.13 -13.89
N PRO A 41 1.58 -13.01 -13.27
CA PRO A 41 2.42 -12.62 -12.13
C PRO A 41 3.36 -11.45 -12.45
N ASP A 42 3.88 -11.37 -13.66
CA ASP A 42 4.74 -10.26 -14.07
C ASP A 42 3.97 -8.94 -14.16
N ALA A 43 2.69 -8.98 -14.57
CA ALA A 43 1.83 -7.81 -14.60
C ALA A 43 1.47 -7.30 -13.19
N ARG A 44 1.47 -8.17 -12.18
CA ARG A 44 1.38 -7.80 -10.75
C ARG A 44 2.65 -7.08 -10.30
N LYS A 45 3.82 -7.69 -10.54
CA LYS A 45 5.14 -7.12 -10.18
C LYS A 45 5.32 -5.71 -10.73
N LEU A 46 5.07 -5.54 -12.03
CA LEU A 46 5.19 -4.23 -12.70
C LEU A 46 4.31 -3.15 -12.05
N ARG A 47 3.08 -3.49 -11.65
CA ARG A 47 2.16 -2.55 -10.98
C ARG A 47 2.65 -2.16 -9.59
N ILE A 48 3.22 -3.10 -8.84
CA ILE A 48 3.80 -2.84 -7.52
C ILE A 48 5.00 -1.89 -7.65
N GLU A 49 5.90 -2.14 -8.60
CA GLU A 49 7.04 -1.25 -8.84
C GLU A 49 6.61 0.17 -9.24
N GLN A 50 5.64 0.29 -10.16
CA GLN A 50 5.09 1.59 -10.54
C GLN A 50 4.47 2.33 -9.34
N ALA A 51 3.81 1.61 -8.42
CA ALA A 51 3.29 2.20 -7.20
C ALA A 51 4.43 2.68 -6.26
N ALA A 52 5.48 1.88 -6.11
CA ALA A 52 6.65 2.24 -5.33
C ALA A 52 7.38 3.47 -5.89
N ILE A 53 7.58 3.54 -7.21
CA ILE A 53 8.18 4.71 -7.88
C ILE A 53 7.36 5.97 -7.62
N ARG A 54 6.03 5.91 -7.77
CA ARG A 54 5.15 7.04 -7.47
C ARG A 54 5.29 7.48 -6.02
N PHE A 55 5.34 6.54 -5.08
CA PHE A 55 5.57 6.83 -3.67
C PHE A 55 6.88 7.58 -3.48
N LEU A 56 8.00 7.07 -3.98
CA LEU A 56 9.33 7.70 -3.88
C LEU A 56 9.38 9.11 -4.48
N GLN A 57 8.58 9.37 -5.52
CA GLN A 57 8.41 10.71 -6.12
C GLN A 57 7.58 11.68 -5.25
N GLY A 58 7.08 11.23 -4.09
CA GLY A 58 6.29 12.01 -3.14
C GLY A 58 4.78 11.87 -3.29
N HIS A 59 4.28 10.90 -4.06
CA HIS A 59 2.84 10.64 -4.13
C HIS A 59 2.39 9.82 -2.93
N THR A 60 1.36 10.28 -2.21
CA THR A 60 0.80 9.56 -1.07
C THR A 60 -0.12 8.43 -1.54
N PRO A 61 0.16 7.15 -1.23
CA PRO A 61 -0.74 6.05 -1.55
C PRO A 61 -2.02 6.15 -0.72
N VAL A 62 -3.14 5.77 -1.33
CA VAL A 62 -4.42 5.63 -0.63
C VAL A 62 -4.57 4.18 -0.20
N LEU A 63 -4.60 3.94 1.11
CA LEU A 63 -4.91 2.63 1.66
C LEU A 63 -6.43 2.43 1.67
N LEU A 64 -6.92 1.52 0.83
CA LEU A 64 -8.30 1.07 0.90
C LEU A 64 -8.38 -0.05 1.94
N THR A 65 -8.94 0.25 3.10
CA THR A 65 -9.18 -0.76 4.14
C THR A 65 -10.67 -1.10 4.18
N THR A 66 -10.98 -2.38 4.35
CA THR A 66 -12.32 -2.82 4.67
C THR A 66 -12.36 -3.22 6.14
N VAL A 67 -13.43 -2.81 6.84
CA VAL A 67 -13.67 -3.28 8.20
C VAL A 67 -14.41 -4.60 8.09
N LEU A 68 -13.72 -5.71 8.36
CA LEU A 68 -14.36 -7.01 8.54
C LEU A 68 -15.14 -6.98 9.86
N ARG A 69 -16.44 -6.67 9.79
CA ARG A 69 -17.34 -6.84 10.92
C ARG A 69 -17.62 -8.34 11.06
N GLY A 70 -17.11 -8.95 12.13
CA GLY A 70 -17.48 -10.32 12.48
C GLY A 70 -18.99 -10.45 12.72
N ALA A 71 -19.51 -11.68 12.62
CA ALA A 71 -20.89 -12.03 12.93
C ALA A 71 -21.16 -11.98 14.45
N SER A 72 -20.95 -10.83 15.08
CA SER A 72 -21.66 -10.37 16.28
C SER A 72 -21.30 -8.91 16.50
N GLY A 73 -22.31 -8.05 16.53
CA GLY A 73 -22.15 -6.60 16.42
C GLY A 73 -21.37 -5.98 17.58
N ILE A 74 -20.12 -5.62 17.32
CA ILE A 74 -19.41 -4.59 18.10
C ILE A 74 -19.65 -3.26 17.37
N ARG A 75 -20.32 -2.32 18.04
CA ARG A 75 -20.67 -1.00 17.50
C ARG A 75 -19.40 -0.26 17.05
N SER A 76 -19.14 -0.21 15.74
CA SER A 76 -18.09 0.65 15.19
C SER A 76 -18.55 2.12 15.31
N ARG A 77 -17.86 2.93 16.11
CA ARG A 77 -17.92 4.39 15.94
C ARG A 77 -17.15 4.73 14.66
N THR A 78 -17.83 5.34 13.71
CA THR A 78 -17.25 5.84 12.47
C THR A 78 -16.22 6.92 12.80
N LEU A 79 -14.96 6.72 12.42
CA LEU A 79 -14.02 7.83 12.27
C LEU A 79 -14.12 8.27 10.81
N THR A 80 -14.83 9.37 10.55
CA THR A 80 -14.82 10.00 9.25
C THR A 80 -13.53 10.80 9.08
N SER A 81 -12.93 10.71 7.90
CA SER A 81 -11.81 11.55 7.45
C SER A 81 -12.29 12.99 7.24
N SER A 82 -12.70 13.69 8.29
CA SER A 82 -13.03 15.12 8.26
C SER A 82 -12.38 15.93 9.38
N ASP A 83 -11.64 15.29 10.29
CA ASP A 83 -10.90 15.99 11.36
C ASP A 83 -9.49 16.44 10.94
N ALA A 84 -9.14 16.30 9.66
CA ALA A 84 -7.87 16.73 9.09
C ALA A 84 -8.06 17.87 8.08
N ARG A 85 -8.75 18.95 8.46
CA ARG A 85 -8.57 20.23 7.76
C ARG A 85 -8.91 21.45 8.64
N THR A 86 -7.89 22.30 8.79
CA THR A 86 -7.94 23.75 9.00
C THR A 86 -8.43 24.28 10.36
N HIS A 87 -7.46 24.57 11.24
CA HIS A 87 -7.48 25.81 12.02
C HIS A 87 -6.18 26.59 11.74
N ASN A 88 -6.23 27.43 10.72
CA ASN A 88 -5.39 28.63 10.59
C ASN A 88 -6.10 29.50 9.53
N ARG A 89 -6.88 30.52 9.91
CA ARG A 89 -6.47 31.92 10.20
C ARG A 89 -7.75 32.78 10.33
N PRO A 90 -7.71 34.07 10.71
CA PRO A 90 -6.57 34.96 10.95
C PRO A 90 -6.31 35.33 12.40
#